data_AF-A0A9E1SAE4-F1
#
_entry.id   AF-A0A9E1SAE4-F1
#
_cell.length_a   1.000
_cell.length_b   1.000
_cell.length_c   1.000
_cell.angle_alpha   90.00
_cell.angle_beta   90.00
_cell.angle_gamma   90.00
#
_symmetry.space_group_name_H-M   'P 1'
#
loop_
_entity.id
_entity.type
_entity.pdbx_description
1 polymer ?
#
loop_
_entity_poly.entity_id
_entity_poly.type
_entity_poly.pdbx_seq_one_letter_code
_entity_poly.pdbx_strand_id
1 'polypeptide(L)'
;MKNILSLFFFLSFSTISFAQTNDESLLNSYSKEELTQLKNAEPEKYEILVYALDHGTYVSEYNLEKHGQLKLKELPNIDKIPSFTDLNVKIESFNQYFYAPKLNKMVVVKSEWVLNFEKSKEK
;
A
#
# COMPACT_ATOMS: atom_id res chain seq x y z
N MET A 1 29.60 -30.47 22.19
CA MET A 1 28.73 -29.89 21.13
C MET A 1 27.30 -29.66 21.66
N LYS A 2 27.12 -28.90 22.74
CA LYS A 2 25.81 -28.76 23.44
C LYS A 2 25.19 -27.36 23.27
N ASN A 3 25.93 -26.40 22.73
CA ASN A 3 25.52 -24.99 22.69
C ASN A 3 25.14 -24.49 21.29
N ILE A 4 25.21 -25.34 20.25
CA ILE A 4 24.87 -24.95 18.87
C ILE A 4 23.34 -24.92 18.65
N LEU A 5 22.58 -25.74 19.37
CA LEU A 5 21.10 -25.76 19.29
C LEU A 5 20.44 -24.50 19.85
N SER A 6 21.09 -23.78 20.79
CA SER A 6 20.52 -22.57 21.39
C SER A 6 20.56 -21.36 20.46
N LEU A 7 21.41 -21.36 19.44
CA LEU A 7 21.58 -20.22 18.53
C LEU A 7 20.53 -20.19 17.40
N PHE A 8 19.98 -21.35 17.03
CA PHE A 8 18.94 -21.45 16.00
C PHE A 8 17.56 -20.98 16.46
N PHE A 9 17.29 -20.92 17.77
CA PHE A 9 15.97 -20.53 18.30
C PHE A 9 15.74 -19.00 18.29
N PHE A 10 16.79 -18.19 18.17
CA PHE A 10 16.67 -16.72 18.18
C PHE A 10 16.46 -16.10 16.79
N LEU A 11 16.83 -16.78 15.70
CA LEU A 11 16.71 -16.19 14.35
C LEU A 11 15.27 -16.22 13.79
N SER A 12 14.44 -17.17 14.20
CA SER A 12 13.09 -17.38 13.66
C SER A 12 12.03 -16.40 14.18
N PHE A 13 12.35 -15.56 15.17
CA PHE A 13 11.38 -14.59 15.73
C PHE A 13 11.32 -13.25 14.98
N SER A 14 12.32 -12.93 14.15
CA SER A 14 12.41 -11.59 13.51
C SER A 14 11.43 -11.39 12.35
N THR A 15 11.06 -12.45 11.63
CA THR A 15 10.20 -12.35 10.43
C THR A 15 8.73 -12.17 10.77
N ILE A 16 8.29 -12.59 11.96
CA ILE A 16 6.90 -12.50 12.41
C ILE A 16 6.52 -11.04 12.67
N SER A 17 7.44 -10.24 13.21
CA SER A 17 7.18 -8.83 13.55
C SER A 17 6.86 -7.99 12.32
N PHE A 18 7.59 -8.16 11.20
CA PHE A 18 7.36 -7.38 9.98
C PHE A 18 6.02 -7.71 9.30
N ALA A 19 5.65 -9.00 9.26
CA ALA A 19 4.37 -9.42 8.72
C ALA A 19 3.18 -8.86 9.53
N GLN A 20 3.33 -8.73 10.85
CA GLN A 20 2.31 -8.17 11.73
C GLN A 20 2.07 -6.68 11.49
N THR A 21 3.13 -5.90 11.23
CA THR A 21 3.03 -4.44 10.99
C THR A 21 2.33 -4.13 9.65
N ASN A 22 2.60 -4.94 8.63
CA ASN A 22 1.96 -4.79 7.32
C ASN A 22 0.46 -5.10 7.39
N ASP A 23 0.08 -6.16 8.10
CA ASP A 23 -1.34 -6.50 8.31
C ASP A 23 -2.09 -5.38 9.01
N GLU A 24 -1.50 -4.80 10.06
CA GLU A 24 -2.12 -3.68 10.78
C GLU A 24 -2.43 -2.51 9.86
N SER A 25 -1.51 -2.16 8.97
CA SER A 25 -1.71 -1.09 7.98
C SER A 25 -2.77 -1.46 6.94
N LEU A 26 -2.75 -2.70 6.43
CA LEU A 26 -3.69 -3.20 5.42
C LEU A 26 -5.12 -3.31 5.95
N LEU A 27 -5.30 -3.56 7.26
CA LEU A 27 -6.62 -3.67 7.90
C LEU A 27 -7.45 -2.37 7.85
N ASN A 28 -6.82 -1.23 7.54
CA ASN A 28 -7.55 0.01 7.29
C ASN A 28 -8.35 -0.02 5.97
N SER A 29 -8.07 -0.96 5.08
CA SER A 29 -8.71 -1.05 3.75
C SER A 29 -9.22 -2.46 3.39
N TYR A 30 -8.70 -3.50 4.04
CA TYR A 30 -9.10 -4.89 3.83
C TYR A 30 -9.58 -5.52 5.14
N SER A 31 -10.52 -6.46 5.07
CA SER A 31 -10.89 -7.24 6.24
C SER A 31 -9.84 -8.30 6.58
N LYS A 32 -9.86 -8.79 7.82
CA LYS A 32 -8.96 -9.88 8.25
C LYS A 32 -9.17 -11.16 7.43
N GLU A 33 -10.42 -11.45 7.08
CA GLU A 33 -10.81 -12.60 6.26
C GLU A 33 -10.26 -12.45 4.84
N GLU A 34 -10.39 -11.26 4.24
CA GLU A 34 -9.83 -10.95 2.91
C GLU A 34 -8.30 -11.14 2.90
N LEU A 35 -7.59 -10.58 3.88
CA LEU A 35 -6.14 -10.73 3.98
C LEU A 35 -5.73 -12.18 4.20
N THR A 36 -6.50 -12.93 5.00
CA THR A 36 -6.25 -14.37 5.21
C THR A 36 -6.44 -15.16 3.92
N GLN A 37 -7.49 -14.85 3.15
CA GLN A 37 -7.74 -15.50 1.86
C GLN A 37 -6.64 -15.16 0.85
N LEU A 38 -6.23 -13.90 0.75
CA LEU A 38 -5.15 -13.47 -0.14
C LEU A 38 -3.83 -14.20 0.20
N LYS A 39 -3.46 -14.29 1.47
CA LYS A 39 -2.25 -15.03 1.90
C LYS A 39 -2.26 -16.50 1.49
N ASN A 40 -3.42 -17.15 1.57
CA ASN A 40 -3.53 -18.59 1.36
C ASN A 40 -3.75 -18.96 -0.11
N ALA A 41 -4.57 -18.19 -0.83
CA ALA A 41 -4.98 -18.51 -2.19
C ALA A 41 -4.19 -17.75 -3.26
N GLU A 42 -3.76 -16.51 -2.96
CA GLU A 42 -3.15 -15.60 -3.93
C GLU A 42 -1.94 -14.87 -3.32
N PRO A 43 -0.89 -15.61 -2.88
CA PRO A 43 0.22 -15.02 -2.14
C PRO A 43 0.93 -13.90 -2.92
N GLU A 44 1.02 -14.01 -4.25
CA GLU A 44 1.60 -12.97 -5.10
C GLU A 44 0.83 -11.64 -4.99
N LYS A 45 -0.52 -11.69 -4.94
CA LYS A 45 -1.35 -10.50 -4.74
C LYS A 45 -1.13 -9.90 -3.36
N TYR A 46 -1.06 -10.75 -2.33
CA TYR A 46 -0.73 -10.27 -0.98
C TYR A 46 0.62 -9.55 -0.96
N GLU A 47 1.64 -10.09 -1.63
CA GLU A 47 2.93 -9.41 -1.71
C GLU A 47 2.88 -8.08 -2.46
N ILE A 48 1.98 -7.93 -3.45
CA ILE A 48 1.74 -6.64 -4.12
C ILE A 48 1.08 -5.65 -3.17
N LEU A 49 0.15 -6.08 -2.32
CA LEU A 49 -0.44 -5.21 -1.30
C LEU A 49 0.60 -4.74 -0.29
N VAL A 50 1.51 -5.62 0.14
CA VAL A 50 2.62 -5.25 1.01
C VAL A 50 3.53 -4.23 0.32
N TYR A 51 3.90 -4.46 -0.94
CA TYR A 51 4.68 -3.50 -1.73
C TYR A 51 3.96 -2.14 -1.89
N ALA A 52 2.63 -2.17 -2.04
CA ALA A 52 1.81 -0.96 -2.16
C ALA A 52 1.81 -0.09 -0.91
N LEU A 53 2.15 -0.62 0.28
CA LEU A 53 2.21 0.19 1.50
C LEU A 53 3.21 1.36 1.36
N ASP A 54 4.36 1.09 0.72
CA ASP A 54 5.43 2.07 0.52
C ASP A 54 5.40 2.71 -0.87
N HIS A 55 4.91 1.99 -1.89
CA HIS A 55 4.99 2.42 -3.30
C HIS A 55 3.64 2.78 -3.93
N GLY A 56 2.54 2.56 -3.20
CA GLY A 56 1.15 2.63 -3.70
C GLY A 56 0.64 4.03 -3.99
N THR A 57 1.18 5.05 -3.33
CA THR A 57 0.71 6.42 -3.48
C THR A 57 1.83 7.37 -3.89
N TYR A 58 1.52 8.29 -4.80
CA TYR A 58 2.40 9.43 -5.10
C TYR A 58 1.58 10.71 -5.29
N VAL A 59 2.27 11.85 -5.34
CA VAL A 59 1.65 13.15 -5.64
C VAL A 59 2.09 13.69 -6.98
N SER A 60 1.18 14.36 -7.67
CA SER A 60 1.43 15.11 -8.89
C SER A 60 0.84 16.51 -8.80
N GLU A 61 1.31 17.40 -9.66
CA GLU A 61 0.83 18.79 -9.70
C GLU A 61 -0.65 18.84 -10.12
N TYR A 62 -1.43 19.66 -9.42
CA TYR A 62 -2.81 19.93 -9.81
C TYR A 62 -2.84 21.09 -10.81
N ASN A 63 -3.42 20.86 -11.98
CA ASN A 63 -3.66 21.87 -12.99
C ASN A 63 -5.17 22.08 -13.14
N LEU A 64 -5.66 23.25 -12.79
CA LEU A 64 -7.10 23.56 -12.80
C LEU A 64 -7.71 23.46 -14.21
N GLU A 65 -7.01 23.87 -15.26
CA GLU A 65 -7.52 23.82 -16.63
C GLU A 65 -7.70 22.38 -17.13
N LYS A 66 -6.77 21.49 -16.78
CA LYS A 66 -6.80 20.08 -17.18
C LYS A 66 -7.65 19.21 -16.26
N HIS A 67 -7.62 19.49 -14.97
CA HIS A 67 -8.16 18.61 -13.94
C HIS A 67 -9.42 19.18 -13.28
N GLY A 68 -9.75 20.46 -13.45
CA GLY A 68 -10.94 21.08 -12.86
C GLY A 68 -12.27 20.50 -13.36
N GLN A 69 -12.26 19.84 -14.53
CA GLN A 69 -13.41 19.11 -15.05
C GLN A 69 -13.51 17.68 -14.51
N LEU A 70 -12.42 17.15 -13.94
CA LEU A 70 -12.43 15.85 -13.29
C LEU A 70 -13.15 16.02 -11.94
N LYS A 71 -14.23 15.28 -11.73
CA LYS A 71 -14.94 15.21 -10.44
C LYS A 71 -14.12 14.40 -9.43
N LEU A 72 -12.93 14.92 -9.08
CA LEU A 72 -12.05 14.28 -8.12
C LEU A 72 -12.64 14.38 -6.72
N LYS A 73 -12.54 13.29 -5.96
CA LYS A 73 -12.87 13.32 -4.54
C LYS A 73 -11.82 14.15 -3.81
N GLU A 74 -12.26 15.13 -3.03
CA GLU A 74 -11.37 15.93 -2.21
C GLU A 74 -10.97 15.17 -0.95
N LEU A 75 -9.68 15.23 -0.61
CA LEU A 75 -9.15 14.71 0.63
C LEU A 75 -9.31 15.75 1.74
N PRO A 76 -9.45 15.28 3.00
CA PRO A 76 -9.37 16.17 4.14
C PRO A 76 -8.00 16.88 4.18
N ASN A 77 -7.85 17.86 5.07
CA ASN A 77 -6.61 18.60 5.24
C ASN A 77 -5.44 17.68 5.63
N ILE A 78 -4.72 17.17 4.65
CA ILE A 78 -3.56 16.31 4.81
C ILE A 78 -2.27 17.14 4.80
N ASP A 79 -1.37 16.83 5.73
CA ASP A 79 -0.04 17.46 5.85
C ASP A 79 1.09 16.64 5.22
N LYS A 80 0.83 15.35 4.98
CA LYS A 80 1.76 14.38 4.39
C LYS A 80 1.07 13.61 3.27
N ILE A 81 1.86 13.00 2.40
CA ILE A 81 1.35 12.09 1.37
C ILE A 81 0.76 10.87 2.10
N PRO A 82 -0.55 10.60 1.97
CA PRO A 82 -1.19 9.48 2.65
C PRO A 82 -0.86 8.18 1.91
N SER A 83 -0.71 7.08 2.64
CA SER A 83 -0.79 5.76 2.01
C SER A 83 -2.21 5.52 1.51
N PHE A 84 -2.39 4.56 0.60
CA PHE A 84 -3.74 4.20 0.13
C PHE A 84 -4.62 3.70 1.28
N THR A 85 -4.01 3.10 2.30
CA THR A 85 -4.69 2.63 3.52
C THR A 85 -5.17 3.77 4.42
N ASP A 86 -4.43 4.88 4.48
CA ASP A 86 -4.85 6.11 5.18
C ASP A 86 -6.09 6.75 4.53
N LEU A 87 -6.34 6.42 3.25
CA LEU A 87 -7.50 6.89 2.49
C LEU A 87 -8.70 5.93 2.58
N ASN A 88 -8.54 4.79 3.26
CA ASN A 88 -9.51 3.71 3.35
C ASN A 88 -9.99 3.22 1.97
N VAL A 89 -9.07 3.13 1.00
CA VAL A 89 -9.37 2.60 -0.35
C VAL A 89 -8.59 1.33 -0.61
N LYS A 90 -9.10 0.46 -1.49
CA LYS A 90 -8.39 -0.74 -1.93
C LYS A 90 -7.53 -0.43 -3.14
N ILE A 91 -6.49 -1.24 -3.36
CA ILE A 91 -5.79 -1.27 -4.65
C ILE A 91 -6.72 -1.87 -5.69
N GLU A 92 -6.90 -1.13 -6.79
CA GLU A 92 -7.81 -1.47 -7.89
C GLU A 92 -7.03 -1.75 -9.17
N SER A 93 -7.71 -2.26 -10.20
CA SER A 93 -7.12 -2.47 -11.54
C SER A 93 -6.80 -1.17 -12.30
N PHE A 94 -7.26 -0.02 -11.80
CA PHE A 94 -7.06 1.30 -12.37
C PHE A 94 -6.54 2.31 -11.33
N ASN A 95 -5.84 3.35 -11.78
CA ASN A 95 -5.34 4.41 -10.90
C ASN A 95 -6.52 5.21 -10.34
N GLN A 96 -6.47 5.50 -9.03
CA GLN A 96 -7.46 6.34 -8.36
C GLN A 96 -6.86 7.70 -8.09
N TYR A 97 -7.65 8.76 -8.29
CA TYR A 97 -7.20 10.14 -8.24
C TYR A 97 -8.01 10.92 -7.22
N PHE A 98 -7.30 11.62 -6.34
CA PHE A 98 -7.89 12.48 -5.32
C PHE A 98 -7.26 13.86 -5.40
N TYR A 99 -8.03 14.88 -5.03
CA TYR A 99 -7.52 16.24 -4.91
C TYR A 99 -7.18 16.53 -3.45
N ALA A 100 -6.01 17.07 -3.17
CA ALA A 100 -5.57 17.50 -1.85
C ALA A 100 -5.50 19.04 -1.82
N PRO A 101 -6.57 19.74 -1.38
CA PRO A 101 -6.66 21.19 -1.51
C PRO A 101 -5.56 21.94 -0.75
N LYS A 102 -5.23 21.48 0.46
CA LYS A 102 -4.19 22.09 1.31
C LYS A 102 -2.80 22.07 0.67
N LEU A 103 -2.51 21.03 -0.13
CA LEU A 103 -1.24 20.88 -0.83
C LEU A 103 -1.27 21.44 -2.25
N ASN A 104 -2.46 21.76 -2.77
CA ASN A 104 -2.73 22.04 -4.19
C ASN A 104 -2.13 20.94 -5.11
N LYS A 105 -2.34 19.68 -4.73
CA LYS A 105 -1.80 18.52 -5.45
C LYS A 105 -2.86 17.47 -5.73
N MET A 106 -2.59 16.64 -6.72
CA MET A 106 -3.30 15.38 -6.92
C MET A 106 -2.58 14.27 -6.18
N VAL A 107 -3.32 13.51 -5.40
CA VAL A 107 -2.86 12.25 -4.81
C VAL A 107 -3.32 11.13 -5.72
N VAL A 108 -2.39 10.28 -6.13
CA VAL A 108 -2.65 9.17 -7.03
C VAL A 108 -2.35 7.87 -6.31
N VAL A 109 -3.35 7.01 -6.18
CA VAL A 109 -3.18 5.62 -5.78
C VAL A 109 -2.99 4.78 -7.04
N LYS A 110 -1.85 4.12 -7.16
CA LYS A 110 -1.48 3.30 -8.30
C LYS A 110 -2.36 2.06 -8.40
N SER A 111 -2.60 1.61 -9.62
CA SER A 111 -3.29 0.36 -9.87
C SER A 111 -2.42 -0.86 -9.57
N GLU A 112 -3.08 -2.00 -9.39
CA GLU A 112 -2.45 -3.31 -9.31
C GLU A 112 -1.51 -3.56 -10.51
N TRP A 113 -1.90 -3.15 -11.72
CA TRP A 113 -1.08 -3.32 -12.91
C TRP A 113 0.23 -2.53 -12.83
N VAL A 114 0.16 -1.26 -12.43
CA VAL A 114 1.35 -0.41 -12.29
C VAL A 114 2.29 -0.97 -11.23
N LEU A 115 1.75 -1.39 -10.08
CA LEU A 115 2.54 -1.94 -8.98
C LEU A 115 3.23 -3.26 -9.36
N ASN A 116 2.52 -4.15 -10.04
CA ASN A 116 3.11 -5.39 -10.58
C ASN A 116 4.23 -5.09 -11.58
N PHE A 117 4.00 -4.12 -12.48
CA PHE A 117 5.01 -3.71 -13.45
C PHE A 117 6.25 -3.16 -12.76
N GLU A 118 6.11 -2.22 -11.82
CA GLU A 118 7.22 -1.64 -11.06
C GLU A 118 8.01 -2.71 -10.30
N LYS A 119 7.33 -3.54 -9.50
CA LYS A 119 7.97 -4.63 -8.73
C LYS A 119 8.70 -5.62 -9.63
N SER A 120 8.21 -5.87 -10.85
CA SER A 120 8.89 -6.74 -11.82
C SER A 120 10.23 -6.18 -12.32
N LYS A 121 10.44 -4.87 -12.24
CA LYS A 121 11.67 -4.18 -12.65
C LYS A 121 12.71 -4.06 -11.54
N GLU A 122 12.33 -4.31 -10.29
CA GLU A 122 13.24 -4.27 -9.13
C GLU A 122 13.98 -5.61 -8.89
N LYS A 123 13.69 -6.63 -9.69
CA LYS A 123 14.40 -7.93 -9.70
C LYS A 123 15.68 -7.88 -10.52
#